data_AF-A0A3B8WC61-F1
#
_entry.id   AF-A0A3B8WC61-F1
#
_cell.length_a   1.000
_cell.length_b   1.000
_cell.length_c   1.000
_cell.angle_alpha   90.00
_cell.angle_beta   90.00
_cell.angle_gamma   90.00
#
_symmetry.space_group_name_H-M   'P 1'
#
loop_
_entity.id
_entity.type
_entity.pdbx_description
1 polymer ?
#
loop_
_entity_poly.entity_id
_entity_poly.type
_entity_poly.pdbx_seq_one_letter_code
_entity_poly.pdbx_strand_id
1 'polypeptide(L)'
;MLSSMKKRRLPGHKAFAGLVLSSVLALQAGFAQALAPEHEIRRLMLATEEAVAAENWSEAGEYLNRLQAMEGEKPAEYYYYRGRAMLQANHLNEARSALEQYITRAGAEGTHYQQSLKLITDIEKASRASVRALAEGQANA
;
A
#
# COMPACT_ATOMS: atom_id res chain seq x y z
N MET A 1 -65.24 -65.11 -34.08
CA MET A 1 -64.42 -66.08 -33.32
C MET A 1 -63.16 -65.38 -32.84
N LEU A 2 -62.87 -65.49 -31.54
CA LEU A 2 -61.59 -65.32 -30.82
C LEU A 2 -60.75 -64.05 -31.08
N SER A 3 -60.58 -63.14 -30.12
CA SER A 3 -59.80 -63.23 -28.87
C SER A 3 -58.41 -62.57 -29.01
N SER A 4 -58.25 -61.46 -28.27
CA SER A 4 -57.16 -61.14 -27.33
C SER A 4 -55.70 -60.98 -27.79
N MET A 5 -55.06 -60.00 -27.13
CA MET A 5 -53.61 -59.78 -26.90
C MET A 5 -52.83 -59.14 -28.07
N LYS A 6 -51.97 -58.14 -27.86
CA LYS A 6 -50.83 -58.18 -26.93
C LYS A 6 -50.16 -56.79 -26.73
N LYS A 7 -49.95 -56.47 -25.45
CA LYS A 7 -48.93 -55.64 -24.77
C LYS A 7 -47.99 -54.73 -25.61
N ARG A 8 -48.03 -53.44 -25.28
CA ARG A 8 -46.98 -52.44 -25.57
C ARG A 8 -45.68 -52.80 -24.86
N ARG A 9 -44.56 -52.77 -25.59
CA ARG A 9 -43.20 -52.80 -25.04
C ARG A 9 -42.55 -51.43 -25.28
N LEU A 10 -42.06 -50.82 -24.21
CA LEU A 10 -41.12 -49.70 -24.27
C LEU A 10 -39.71 -50.27 -24.44
N PRO A 11 -38.87 -49.71 -25.31
CA PRO A 11 -37.44 -49.79 -25.15
C PRO A 11 -36.95 -48.50 -24.46
N GLY A 12 -36.48 -48.64 -23.24
CA GLY A 12 -35.48 -47.70 -22.73
C GLY A 12 -34.12 -48.11 -23.28
N HIS A 13 -33.32 -47.17 -23.78
CA HIS A 13 -31.87 -47.22 -23.63
C HIS A 13 -31.24 -45.86 -23.94
N LYS A 14 -30.58 -45.36 -22.89
CA LYS A 14 -29.26 -44.69 -22.92
C LYS A 14 -29.23 -43.24 -23.41
N ALA A 15 -29.02 -42.37 -22.43
CA ALA A 15 -28.48 -41.04 -22.58
C ALA A 15 -27.27 -41.05 -23.52
N PHE A 16 -27.28 -40.17 -24.52
CA PHE A 16 -26.06 -39.74 -25.19
C PHE A 16 -26.07 -38.23 -25.36
N ALA A 17 -24.97 -37.65 -24.88
CA ALA A 17 -24.63 -36.25 -24.85
C ALA A 17 -24.85 -35.55 -26.21
N GLY A 18 -25.34 -34.30 -26.14
CA GLY A 18 -25.39 -33.36 -27.25
C GLY A 18 -25.22 -31.94 -26.72
N LEU A 19 -24.02 -31.64 -26.22
CA LEU A 19 -23.57 -30.34 -25.74
C LEU A 19 -22.88 -29.63 -26.91
N VAL A 20 -23.39 -28.48 -27.36
CA VAL A 20 -22.57 -27.32 -27.80
C VAL A 20 -23.46 -26.06 -27.73
N LEU A 21 -23.54 -25.41 -26.58
CA LEU A 21 -23.89 -23.99 -26.51
C LEU A 21 -22.56 -23.24 -26.33
N SER A 22 -22.03 -22.72 -27.44
CA SER A 22 -20.75 -21.99 -27.49
C SER A 22 -20.90 -20.63 -26.80
N SER A 23 -20.65 -20.58 -25.50
CA SER A 23 -20.44 -19.34 -24.75
C SER A 23 -18.95 -19.01 -24.77
N VAL A 24 -18.46 -18.39 -25.85
CA VAL A 24 -17.17 -17.70 -25.82
C VAL A 24 -17.42 -16.30 -25.26
N LEU A 25 -17.56 -16.21 -23.93
CA LEU A 25 -17.33 -14.95 -23.24
C LEU A 25 -15.82 -14.84 -23.09
N ALA A 26 -15.22 -13.98 -23.92
CA ALA A 26 -13.81 -13.65 -23.87
C ALA A 26 -13.46 -13.11 -22.47
N LEU A 27 -12.77 -13.93 -21.67
CA LEU A 27 -11.94 -13.45 -20.58
C LEU A 27 -10.78 -12.65 -21.17
N GLN A 28 -11.04 -11.39 -21.51
CA GLN A 28 -10.02 -10.36 -21.64
C GLN A 28 -10.04 -9.49 -20.39
N ALA A 29 -9.88 -10.12 -19.22
CA ALA A 29 -9.34 -9.39 -18.07
C ALA A 29 -7.84 -9.23 -18.38
N GLY A 30 -7.48 -8.04 -18.85
CA GLY A 30 -6.12 -7.73 -19.27
C GLY A 30 -5.11 -8.18 -18.21
N PHE A 31 -4.13 -8.97 -18.63
CA PHE A 31 -2.90 -9.16 -17.88
C PHE A 31 -2.20 -7.81 -17.84
N ALA A 32 -2.59 -6.94 -16.91
CA ALA A 32 -1.72 -5.87 -16.48
C ALA A 32 -0.49 -6.56 -15.88
N GLN A 33 0.54 -6.76 -16.69
CA GLN A 33 1.80 -7.27 -16.20
C GLN A 33 2.28 -6.27 -15.15
N ALA A 34 2.26 -6.68 -13.88
CA ALA A 34 2.83 -5.90 -12.81
C ALA A 34 4.29 -5.62 -13.17
N LEU A 35 4.72 -4.36 -12.99
CA LEU A 35 6.11 -3.99 -13.19
C LEU A 35 7.00 -4.86 -12.28
N ALA A 36 8.25 -5.07 -12.69
CA ALA A 36 9.25 -5.65 -11.80
C ALA A 36 9.31 -4.84 -10.49
N PRO A 37 9.52 -5.47 -9.32
CA PRO A 37 9.42 -4.80 -8.02
C PRO A 37 10.26 -3.51 -7.93
N GLU A 38 11.45 -3.49 -8.50
CA GLU A 38 12.35 -2.34 -8.49
C GLU A 38 11.77 -1.15 -9.26
N HIS A 39 11.09 -1.41 -10.38
CA HIS A 39 10.43 -0.37 -11.18
C HIS A 39 9.17 0.15 -10.49
N GLU A 40 8.41 -0.74 -9.84
CA GLU A 40 7.24 -0.34 -9.07
C GLU A 40 7.61 0.49 -7.84
N ILE A 41 8.70 0.14 -7.13
CA ILE A 41 9.26 0.96 -6.05
C ILE A 41 9.58 2.37 -6.57
N ARG A 42 10.28 2.47 -7.70
CA ARG A 42 10.63 3.78 -8.28
C ARG A 42 9.40 4.59 -8.67
N ARG A 43 8.40 3.95 -9.29
CA ARG A 43 7.14 4.61 -9.64
C ARG A 43 6.39 5.13 -8.41
N LEU A 44 6.28 4.32 -7.36
CA LEU A 44 5.61 4.73 -6.13
C LEU A 44 6.38 5.82 -5.38
N MET A 45 7.71 5.83 -5.45
CA MET A 45 8.53 6.90 -4.89
C MET A 45 8.29 8.23 -5.60
N LEU A 46 8.18 8.24 -6.94
CA LEU A 46 7.82 9.44 -7.69
C LEU A 46 6.42 9.95 -7.30
N ALA A 47 5.43 9.05 -7.23
CA ALA A 47 4.08 9.42 -6.81
C ALA A 47 4.03 9.94 -5.36
N THR A 48 4.88 9.40 -4.48
CA THR A 48 5.04 9.90 -3.10
C THR A 48 5.59 11.32 -3.08
N GLU A 49 6.64 11.59 -3.87
CA GLU A 49 7.24 12.92 -3.96
C GLU A 49 6.24 13.96 -4.48
N GLU A 50 5.49 13.64 -5.55
CA GLU A 50 4.45 14.50 -6.09
C GLU A 50 3.34 14.78 -5.06
N ALA A 51 2.86 13.74 -4.36
CA ALA A 51 1.83 13.90 -3.34
C ALA A 51 2.32 14.75 -2.14
N VAL A 52 3.57 14.56 -1.70
CA VAL A 52 4.16 15.39 -0.63
C VAL A 52 4.34 16.84 -1.10
N ALA A 53 4.78 17.06 -2.33
CA ALA A 53 4.93 18.40 -2.90
C ALA A 53 3.58 19.13 -3.03
N ALA A 54 2.51 18.39 -3.30
CA ALA A 54 1.14 18.89 -3.32
C ALA A 54 0.47 18.97 -1.93
N GLU A 55 1.20 18.64 -0.86
CA GLU A 55 0.69 18.53 0.52
C GLU A 55 -0.52 17.58 0.65
N ASN A 56 -0.67 16.63 -0.27
CA ASN A 56 -1.68 15.58 -0.20
C ASN A 56 -1.20 14.43 0.69
N TRP A 57 -1.26 14.66 2.00
CA TRP A 57 -0.72 13.72 3.01
C TRP A 57 -1.43 12.37 3.04
N SER A 58 -2.72 12.33 2.68
CA SER A 58 -3.47 11.08 2.57
C SER A 58 -2.89 10.19 1.48
N GLU A 59 -2.75 10.74 0.28
CA GLU A 59 -2.23 10.01 -0.88
C GLU A 59 -0.75 9.64 -0.70
N ALA A 60 0.08 10.54 -0.16
CA ALA A 60 1.46 10.23 0.19
C ALA A 60 1.55 9.05 1.17
N GLY A 61 0.68 9.02 2.19
CA GLY A 61 0.58 7.91 3.14
C GLY A 61 0.22 6.59 2.48
N GLU A 62 -0.70 6.59 1.52
CA GLU A 62 -1.07 5.39 0.76
C GLU A 62 0.10 4.81 -0.03
N TYR A 63 0.83 5.66 -0.77
CA TYR A 63 2.01 5.20 -1.53
C TYR A 63 3.12 4.71 -0.60
N LEU A 64 3.38 5.40 0.51
CA LEU A 64 4.36 4.98 1.50
C LEU A 64 4.02 3.65 2.16
N ASN A 65 2.74 3.38 2.45
CA ASN A 65 2.29 2.12 3.01
C ASN A 65 2.46 0.97 2.00
N ARG A 66 2.14 1.21 0.73
CA ARG A 66 2.41 0.23 -0.35
C ARG A 66 3.90 -0.05 -0.46
N LEU A 67 4.73 0.98 -0.51
CA LEU A 67 6.19 0.85 -0.51
C LEU A 67 6.69 0.02 0.68
N GLN A 68 6.18 0.28 1.89
CA GLN A 68 6.56 -0.46 3.09
C GLN A 68 6.33 -1.97 2.95
N ALA A 69 5.22 -2.38 2.34
CA ALA A 69 4.86 -3.79 2.15
C ALA A 69 5.66 -4.49 1.04
N MET A 70 6.34 -3.73 0.17
CA MET A 70 7.13 -4.31 -0.91
C MET A 70 8.49 -4.81 -0.44
N GLU A 71 8.87 -5.98 -0.95
CA GLU A 71 10.23 -6.48 -0.91
C GLU A 71 11.14 -5.66 -1.85
N GLY A 72 12.42 -5.56 -1.51
CA GLY A 72 13.40 -4.80 -2.27
C GLY A 72 13.93 -3.56 -1.54
N GLU A 73 15.07 -3.07 -2.02
CA GLU A 73 15.74 -1.91 -1.45
C GLU A 73 14.98 -0.63 -1.76
N LYS A 74 14.68 0.14 -0.72
CA LYS A 74 14.04 1.45 -0.83
C LYS A 74 15.12 2.52 -0.96
N PRO A 75 14.96 3.50 -1.86
CA PRO A 75 15.89 4.62 -1.94
C PRO A 75 15.86 5.40 -0.62
N ALA A 76 16.94 6.12 -0.30
CA ALA A 76 17.07 6.81 0.98
C ALA A 76 15.90 7.78 1.21
N GLU A 77 15.46 8.47 0.15
CA GLU A 77 14.36 9.44 0.10
C GLU A 77 13.04 8.88 0.65
N TYR A 78 12.83 7.57 0.58
CA TYR A 78 11.68 6.92 1.22
C TYR A 78 11.59 7.28 2.71
N TYR A 79 12.72 7.26 3.41
CA TYR A 79 12.78 7.55 4.84
C TYR A 79 12.55 9.03 5.14
N TYR A 80 12.98 9.93 4.26
CA TYR A 80 12.70 11.36 4.38
C TYR A 80 11.19 11.61 4.25
N TYR A 81 10.56 11.10 3.18
CA TYR A 81 9.12 11.31 2.96
C TYR A 81 8.26 10.60 4.00
N ARG A 82 8.66 9.41 4.47
CA ARG A 82 8.02 8.75 5.62
C ARG A 82 8.10 9.61 6.88
N GLY A 83 9.25 10.20 7.16
CA GLY A 83 9.42 11.11 8.29
C GLY A 83 8.50 12.34 8.20
N ARG A 84 8.40 12.94 7.01
CA ARG A 84 7.48 14.06 6.74
C ARG A 84 6.02 13.67 6.96
N ALA A 85 5.58 12.52 6.44
CA ALA A 85 4.20 12.05 6.59
C ALA A 85 3.85 11.75 8.06
N MET A 86 4.76 11.11 8.80
CA MET A 86 4.56 10.84 10.24
C MET A 86 4.51 12.14 11.05
N LEU A 87 5.32 13.14 10.69
CA LEU A 87 5.28 14.44 11.35
C LEU A 87 3.93 15.13 11.17
N GLN A 88 3.36 15.08 9.96
CA GLN A 88 2.03 15.61 9.66
C GLN A 88 0.91 14.88 10.41
N ALA A 89 1.08 13.58 10.64
CA ALA A 89 0.19 12.79 11.49
C ALA A 89 0.44 12.99 13.01
N ASN A 90 1.35 13.88 13.41
CA ASN A 90 1.77 14.10 14.79
C ASN A 90 2.39 12.85 15.48
N HIS A 91 2.89 11.90 14.69
CA HIS A 91 3.61 10.71 15.16
C HIS A 91 5.09 11.04 15.32
N LEU A 92 5.41 11.79 16.37
CA LEU A 92 6.73 12.44 16.55
C LEU A 92 7.89 11.44 16.63
N ASN A 93 7.72 10.30 17.29
CA ASN A 93 8.79 9.32 17.46
C ASN A 93 9.12 8.61 16.15
N GLU A 94 8.10 8.22 15.41
CA GLU A 94 8.19 7.59 14.09
C GLU A 94 8.77 8.56 13.07
N ALA A 95 8.35 9.83 13.12
CA ALA A 95 8.91 10.90 12.30
C ALA A 95 10.41 11.04 12.52
N ARG A 96 10.84 11.15 13.79
CA ARG A 96 12.25 11.27 14.16
C ARG A 96 13.06 10.06 13.68
N SER A 97 12.59 8.85 13.98
CA SER A 97 13.27 7.61 13.60
C SER A 97 13.44 7.48 12.08
N ALA A 98 12.43 7.85 11.30
CA ALA A 98 12.53 7.83 9.85
C ALA A 98 13.53 8.86 9.31
N LEU A 99 13.55 10.08 9.87
CA LEU A 99 14.51 11.12 9.47
C LEU A 99 15.96 10.75 9.84
N GLU A 100 16.18 10.08 10.97
CA GLU A 100 17.50 9.55 11.35
C GLU A 100 17.98 8.45 10.38
N GLN A 101 17.06 7.58 9.94
CA GLN A 101 17.36 6.57 8.92
C GLN A 101 17.71 7.20 7.57
N TYR A 102 17.02 8.28 7.18
CA TYR A 102 17.37 9.04 5.98
C TYR A 102 18.82 9.53 6.06
N ILE A 103 19.19 10.21 7.16
CA ILE A 103 20.54 10.74 7.36
C ILE A 103 21.60 9.63 7.28
N THR A 104 21.32 8.49 7.93
CA THR A 104 22.23 7.35 7.95
C THR A 104 22.46 6.78 6.54
N ARG A 105 21.43 6.76 5.70
CA ARG A 105 21.49 6.16 4.35
C ARG A 105 21.99 7.12 3.28
N ALA A 106 21.54 8.38 3.31
CA ALA A 106 21.91 9.39 2.33
C ALA A 106 23.26 10.06 2.63
N GLY A 107 23.65 10.10 3.90
CA GLY A 107 24.84 10.84 4.35
C GLY A 107 24.68 12.36 4.24
N ALA A 108 25.79 13.07 4.42
CA ALA A 108 25.82 14.54 4.42
C ALA A 108 25.51 15.18 3.06
N GLU A 109 25.76 14.45 1.97
CA GLU A 109 25.52 14.90 0.60
C GLU A 109 24.05 14.70 0.14
N GLY A 110 23.21 14.08 0.99
CA GLY A 110 21.81 13.85 0.67
C GLY A 110 21.03 15.15 0.48
N THR A 111 20.20 15.23 -0.57
CA THR A 111 19.42 16.42 -0.93
C THR A 111 18.57 17.00 0.22
N HIS A 112 18.10 16.16 1.13
CA HIS A 112 17.27 16.54 2.27
C HIS A 112 18.00 16.48 3.62
N TYR A 113 19.35 16.39 3.64
CA TYR A 113 20.13 16.22 4.86
C TYR A 113 19.89 17.35 5.87
N GLN A 114 20.09 18.60 5.42
CA GLN A 114 19.92 19.77 6.26
C GLN A 114 18.48 19.90 6.78
N GLN A 115 17.50 19.66 5.90
CA GLN A 115 16.09 19.74 6.27
C GLN A 115 15.72 18.65 7.30
N SER A 116 16.27 17.43 7.17
CA SER A 116 16.03 16.34 8.12
C SER A 116 16.57 16.66 9.51
N LEU A 117 17.78 17.20 9.60
CA LEU A 117 18.36 17.64 10.89
C LEU A 117 17.53 18.73 11.57
N LYS A 118 17.04 19.70 10.79
CA LYS A 118 16.16 20.75 11.29
C LYS A 118 14.86 20.16 11.84
N LEU A 119 14.21 19.27 11.09
CA LEU A 119 12.97 18.63 11.51
C LEU A 119 13.15 17.78 12.76
N ILE A 120 14.26 17.03 12.89
CA ILE A 120 14.58 16.28 14.11
C ILE A 120 14.68 17.23 15.32
N THR A 121 15.37 18.35 15.17
CA THR A 121 15.50 19.36 16.23
C THR A 121 14.14 19.93 16.63
N ASP A 122 13.28 20.20 15.66
CA ASP A 122 11.94 20.76 15.89
C ASP A 122 11.02 19.73 16.58
N ILE A 123 11.10 18.46 16.17
CA ILE A 123 10.40 17.35 16.84
C ILE A 123 10.82 17.23 18.31
N GLU A 124 12.11 17.32 18.60
CA GLU A 124 12.61 17.24 19.98
C GLU A 124 12.13 18.40 20.85
N LYS A 125 12.02 19.60 20.29
CA LYS A 125 11.43 20.75 21.00
C LYS A 125 9.95 20.51 21.30
N ALA A 126 9.19 20.04 20.31
CA ALA A 126 7.76 19.75 20.47
C ALA A 126 7.52 18.67 21.53
N SER A 127 8.27 17.57 21.49
CA SER A 127 8.17 16.48 22.48
C SER A 127 8.44 16.97 23.92
N ARG A 128 9.49 17.78 24.12
CA ARG A 128 9.79 18.38 25.43
C ARG A 128 8.68 19.31 25.92
N ALA A 129 8.08 20.09 25.03
CA ALA A 129 6.98 20.98 25.39
C ALA A 129 5.75 20.18 25.86
N SER A 130 5.39 19.11 25.14
CA SER A 130 4.29 18.22 25.51
C SER A 130 4.48 17.56 26.87
N VAL A 131 5.70 17.11 27.18
CA VAL A 131 6.03 16.52 28.49
C VAL A 131 5.88 17.54 29.62
N ARG A 132 6.35 18.78 29.42
CA ARG A 132 6.20 19.86 30.41
C ARG A 132 4.74 20.19 30.68
N ALA A 133 3.95 20.36 29.62
CA ALA A 133 2.52 20.65 29.75
C ALA A 133 1.77 19.56 30.52
N LEU A 134 2.11 18.28 30.29
CA LEU A 134 1.52 17.16 31.04
C LEU A 134 1.89 17.22 32.53
N ALA A 135 3.16 17.49 32.85
CA ALA A 135 3.63 17.60 34.23
C ALA A 135 2.96 18.76 34.99
N GLU A 136 2.79 19.91 34.33
CA GLU A 136 2.13 21.09 34.90
C GLU A 136 0.62 20.88 35.09
N GLY A 137 -0.04 20.16 34.17
CA GLY A 137 -1.45 19.78 34.31
C GLY A 137 -1.71 18.84 35.50
N GLN A 138 -0.77 17.94 35.80
CA GLN A 138 -0.85 17.03 36.95
C GLN A 138 -0.55 17.73 38.30
N ALA A 139 0.21 18.82 38.29
CA ALA A 139 0.51 19.59 39.51
C ALA A 139 -0.64 20.50 39.97
N ASN A 140 -1.60 20.78 39.08
CA ASN A 140 -2.73 21.69 39.31
C ASN A 140 -4.07 20.96 39.49
N ALA A 141 -4.08 19.63 39.52
CA ALA A 141 -5.25 18.77 39.72
C ALA A 141 -5.24 18.16 41.13
#